data_AF-A0A7S9HDB9-F1
#
_entry.id   AF-A0A7S9HDB9-F1
#
_cell.length_a   1.000
_cell.length_b   1.000
_cell.length_c   1.000
_cell.angle_alpha   90.00
_cell.angle_beta   90.00
_cell.angle_gamma   90.00
#
_symmetry.space_group_name_H-M   'P 1'
#
loop_
_entity.id
_entity.type
_entity.pdbx_description
1 polymer ?
#
loop_
_entity_poly.entity_id
_entity_poly.type
_entity_poly.pdbx_seq_one_letter_code
_entity_poly.pdbx_strand_id
1 'polypeptide(L)'
;MNVNTKLNMQDLTRAYKNLASFLFRHPVIGTILLILSGLVSELSMAQFPLKMAALVALLGFSVALVTTQYRTGSLGPLLAELKFQQPLWLGVITGVLALSWGGIWVAQHLVRISGAAHNQHSDTAIILDGTVLGGMVVGAALICMTQIMPLVLSYFCLSLGLNKKQGEAIWLKLLTQLKLLVAFMPVASLAVVAAFIGLDVSALFVVLSALYATFVLFIVFEIDPAPPREVVRFTLTPQTT
;
A
#
# COMPACT_ATOMS: atom_id res chain seq x y z
N MET A 1 -13.33 18.90 -10.32
CA MET A 1 -12.12 18.40 -9.63
C MET A 1 -10.94 18.63 -10.55
N ASN A 2 -9.93 19.37 -10.10
CA ASN A 2 -8.70 19.55 -10.86
C ASN A 2 -7.82 18.33 -10.56
N VAL A 3 -7.30 17.66 -11.60
CA VAL A 3 -6.46 16.46 -11.41
C VAL A 3 -5.03 16.85 -11.73
N ASN A 4 -4.21 17.04 -10.70
CA ASN A 4 -2.81 17.38 -10.88
C ASN A 4 -1.98 16.12 -11.16
N THR A 5 -1.88 15.77 -12.44
CA THR A 5 -1.03 14.64 -12.86
C THR A 5 0.43 15.05 -13.10
N LYS A 6 0.85 16.30 -12.89
CA LYS A 6 2.24 16.76 -13.12
C LYS A 6 2.94 16.97 -11.77
N LEU A 7 3.36 15.87 -11.16
CA LEU A 7 3.97 15.90 -9.83
C LEU A 7 5.43 16.38 -9.89
N ASN A 8 5.76 17.34 -9.04
CA ASN A 8 7.14 17.74 -8.80
C ASN A 8 7.75 17.00 -7.61
N MET A 9 9.09 17.00 -7.50
CA MET A 9 9.76 16.34 -6.36
C MET A 9 9.37 16.93 -5.00
N GLN A 10 9.00 18.21 -4.98
CA GLN A 10 8.48 18.86 -3.77
C GLN A 10 7.13 18.27 -3.34
N ASP A 11 6.24 17.93 -4.30
CA ASP A 11 4.95 17.29 -4.02
C ASP A 11 5.15 15.87 -3.48
N LEU A 12 6.06 15.11 -4.07
CA LEU A 12 6.40 13.76 -3.63
C LEU A 12 7.03 13.77 -2.23
N THR A 13 7.91 14.73 -1.95
CA THR A 13 8.47 14.92 -0.60
C THR A 13 7.40 15.38 0.40
N ARG A 14 6.45 16.22 -0.04
CA ARG A 14 5.31 16.65 0.77
C ARG A 14 4.41 15.46 1.12
N ALA A 15 4.22 14.50 0.22
CA ALA A 15 3.47 13.28 0.52
C ALA A 15 4.10 12.49 1.69
N TYR A 16 5.42 12.32 1.71
CA TYR A 16 6.11 11.71 2.86
C TYR A 16 5.95 12.51 4.16
N LYS A 17 6.09 13.84 4.09
CA LYS A 17 5.90 14.70 5.27
C LYS A 17 4.47 14.61 5.81
N ASN A 18 3.48 14.61 4.92
CA ASN A 18 2.07 14.47 5.28
C ASN A 18 1.78 13.09 5.90
N LEU A 19 2.34 12.03 5.31
CA LEU A 19 2.27 10.67 5.86
C LEU A 19 2.85 10.60 7.28
N ALA A 20 4.08 11.09 7.47
CA ALA A 20 4.71 11.09 8.78
C ALA A 20 3.90 11.90 9.79
N SER A 21 3.48 13.13 9.43
CA SER A 21 2.64 13.98 10.26
C SER A 21 1.32 13.32 10.64
N PHE A 22 0.68 12.61 9.71
CA PHE A 22 -0.55 11.85 9.97
C PHE A 22 -0.33 10.73 10.98
N LEU A 23 0.74 9.94 10.83
CA LEU A 23 1.06 8.86 11.77
C LEU A 23 1.41 9.38 13.17
N PHE A 24 2.11 10.52 13.27
CA PHE A 24 2.38 11.17 14.56
C PHE A 24 1.13 11.72 15.23
N ARG A 25 0.17 12.25 14.45
CA ARG A 25 -1.11 12.75 14.98
C ARG A 25 -2.08 11.63 15.34
N HIS A 26 -1.96 10.48 14.69
CA HIS A 26 -2.84 9.33 14.90
C HIS A 26 -2.02 8.05 15.16
N PRO A 27 -1.29 7.99 16.29
CA PRO A 27 -0.39 6.86 16.59
C PRO A 27 -1.14 5.53 16.65
N VAL A 28 -2.40 5.54 17.13
CA VAL A 28 -3.26 4.35 17.18
C VAL A 28 -3.45 3.71 15.80
N ILE A 29 -3.61 4.51 14.74
CA ILE A 29 -3.74 3.99 13.38
C ILE A 29 -2.44 3.33 12.94
N GLY A 30 -1.30 3.97 13.21
CA GLY A 30 0.02 3.40 12.94
C GLY A 30 0.22 2.06 13.66
N THR A 31 -0.14 1.99 14.95
CA THR A 31 -0.05 0.75 15.74
C THR A 31 -0.95 -0.35 15.20
N ILE A 32 -2.21 -0.05 14.86
CA ILE A 32 -3.14 -1.03 14.27
C ILE A 32 -2.56 -1.59 12.96
N LEU A 33 -2.05 -0.72 12.08
CA LEU A 33 -1.47 -1.15 10.82
C LEU A 33 -0.20 -1.98 11.01
N LEU A 34 0.64 -1.65 12.00
CA LEU A 34 1.82 -2.46 12.34
C LEU A 34 1.43 -3.84 12.88
N ILE A 35 0.45 -3.92 13.78
CA ILE A 35 -0.05 -5.19 14.32
C ILE A 35 -0.63 -6.06 13.20
N LEU A 36 -1.48 -5.48 12.35
CA LEU A 36 -2.06 -6.20 11.21
C LEU A 36 -0.98 -6.64 10.22
N SER A 37 0.05 -5.83 10.01
CA SER A 37 1.20 -6.22 9.17
C SER A 37 1.92 -7.43 9.76
N GLY A 38 2.17 -7.44 11.07
CA GLY A 38 2.75 -8.58 11.77
C GLY A 38 1.92 -9.85 11.60
N LEU A 39 0.59 -9.76 11.81
CA LEU A 39 -0.32 -10.89 11.64
C LEU A 39 -0.33 -11.46 10.22
N VAL A 40 -0.22 -10.63 9.19
CA VAL A 40 -0.16 -11.09 7.80
C VAL A 40 1.22 -11.69 7.47
N SER A 41 2.30 -11.19 8.07
CA SER A 41 3.64 -11.76 7.91
C SER A 41 3.76 -13.18 8.50
N GLU A 42 2.97 -13.53 9.52
CA GLU A 42 2.90 -14.90 10.08
C GLU A 42 2.33 -15.94 9.10
N LEU A 43 1.64 -15.50 8.02
CA LEU A 43 1.15 -16.43 7.02
C LEU A 43 2.33 -17.05 6.26
N SER A 44 2.48 -18.36 6.36
CA SER A 44 3.52 -19.11 5.67
C SER A 44 3.41 -18.98 4.14
N MET A 45 4.55 -18.98 3.46
CA MET A 45 4.61 -19.06 1.98
C MET A 45 4.00 -20.35 1.44
N ALA A 46 3.83 -21.40 2.25
CA ALA A 46 3.07 -22.60 1.86
C ALA A 46 1.60 -22.28 1.50
N GLN A 47 1.05 -21.20 2.08
CA GLN A 47 -0.28 -20.69 1.78
C GLN A 47 -0.20 -19.43 0.90
N PHE A 48 0.71 -19.41 -0.08
CA PHE A 48 0.97 -18.26 -0.95
C PHE A 48 -0.30 -17.56 -1.49
N PRO A 49 -1.34 -18.25 -2.00
CA PRO A 49 -2.54 -17.58 -2.50
C PRO A 49 -3.27 -16.82 -1.39
N LEU A 50 -3.38 -17.43 -0.20
CA LEU A 50 -4.00 -16.81 0.97
C LEU A 50 -3.18 -15.62 1.46
N LYS A 51 -1.85 -15.73 1.47
CA LYS A 51 -0.96 -14.63 1.84
C LYS A 51 -1.11 -13.45 0.89
N MET A 52 -1.14 -13.67 -0.42
CA MET A 52 -1.35 -12.61 -1.41
C MET A 52 -2.73 -11.96 -1.25
N ALA A 53 -3.77 -12.75 -0.98
CA ALA A 53 -5.11 -12.25 -0.67
C ALA A 53 -5.14 -11.37 0.59
N ALA A 54 -4.46 -11.82 1.65
CA ALA A 54 -4.35 -11.09 2.91
C ALA A 54 -3.57 -9.78 2.74
N LEU A 55 -2.50 -9.77 1.93
CA LEU A 55 -1.75 -8.55 1.60
C LEU A 55 -2.62 -7.52 0.85
N VAL A 56 -3.44 -7.98 -0.10
CA VAL A 56 -4.38 -7.11 -0.83
C VAL A 56 -5.48 -6.59 0.09
N ALA A 57 -6.02 -7.44 0.96
CA ALA A 57 -7.02 -7.03 1.95
C ALA A 57 -6.44 -5.99 2.92
N LEU A 58 -5.19 -6.20 3.37
CA LEU A 58 -4.47 -5.27 4.23
C LEU A 58 -4.22 -3.93 3.52
N LEU A 59 -3.82 -3.96 2.24
CA LEU A 59 -3.70 -2.77 1.41
C LEU A 59 -5.02 -2.01 1.39
N GLY A 60 -6.12 -2.68 1.02
CA GLY A 60 -7.43 -2.03 0.91
C GLY A 60 -7.95 -1.48 2.23
N PHE A 61 -7.77 -2.22 3.31
CA PHE A 61 -8.08 -1.75 4.65
C PHE A 61 -7.25 -0.52 5.05
N SER A 62 -5.93 -0.54 4.79
CA SER A 62 -5.06 0.60 5.12
C SER A 62 -5.44 1.87 4.38
N VAL A 63 -5.77 1.76 3.08
CA VAL A 63 -6.20 2.87 2.24
C VAL A 63 -7.54 3.42 2.74
N ALA A 64 -8.52 2.54 3.00
CA ALA A 64 -9.83 2.95 3.51
C ALA A 64 -9.73 3.61 4.88
N LEU A 65 -8.95 3.02 5.80
CA LEU A 65 -8.72 3.53 7.15
C LEU A 65 -8.11 4.94 7.12
N VAL A 66 -7.02 5.12 6.38
CA VAL A 66 -6.32 6.40 6.30
C VAL A 66 -7.14 7.43 5.53
N THR A 67 -7.78 7.05 4.43
CA THR A 67 -8.63 7.98 3.67
C THR A 67 -9.82 8.46 4.49
N THR A 68 -10.47 7.56 5.22
CA THR A 68 -11.61 7.91 6.07
C THR A 68 -11.20 8.86 7.18
N GLN A 69 -10.13 8.52 7.91
CA GLN A 69 -9.62 9.37 8.99
C GLN A 69 -9.13 10.72 8.45
N TYR A 70 -8.40 10.73 7.34
CA TYR A 70 -7.85 11.95 6.76
C TYR A 70 -8.94 12.90 6.28
N ARG A 71 -10.00 12.40 5.63
CA ARG A 71 -11.09 13.22 5.07
C ARG A 71 -12.13 13.65 6.10
N THR A 72 -12.43 12.81 7.09
CA THR A 72 -13.56 13.04 8.01
C THR A 72 -13.13 13.33 9.45
N GLY A 73 -11.85 13.13 9.78
CA GLY A 73 -11.33 13.25 11.15
C GLY A 73 -11.86 12.20 12.12
N SER A 74 -12.57 11.18 11.62
CA SER A 74 -13.26 10.16 12.41
C SER A 74 -13.22 8.81 11.72
N LEU A 75 -13.18 7.73 12.50
CA LEU A 75 -13.36 6.37 11.99
C LEU A 75 -14.84 5.94 11.96
N GLY A 76 -15.76 6.77 12.44
CA GLY A 76 -17.20 6.47 12.45
C GLY A 76 -17.78 5.98 11.11
N PRO A 77 -17.48 6.60 9.96
CA PRO A 77 -17.98 6.15 8.68
C PRO A 77 -17.15 5.03 8.02
N LEU A 78 -16.10 4.51 8.68
CA LEU A 78 -15.20 3.50 8.09
C LEU A 78 -15.95 2.25 7.61
N LEU A 79 -16.92 1.77 8.39
CA LEU A 79 -17.69 0.59 8.02
C LEU A 79 -18.56 0.83 6.78
N ALA A 80 -19.12 2.04 6.65
CA ALA A 80 -19.89 2.43 5.47
C ALA A 80 -18.98 2.52 4.23
N GLU A 81 -17.78 3.09 4.38
CA GLU A 81 -16.78 3.16 3.32
C GLU A 81 -16.32 1.75 2.89
N LEU A 82 -16.05 0.85 3.84
CA LEU A 82 -15.68 -0.54 3.54
C LEU A 82 -16.79 -1.28 2.79
N LYS A 83 -18.06 -1.08 3.18
CA LYS A 83 -19.21 -1.65 2.46
C LYS A 83 -19.34 -1.09 1.04
N PHE A 84 -19.15 0.21 0.88
CA PHE A 84 -19.17 0.85 -0.44
C PHE A 84 -18.07 0.30 -1.36
N GLN A 85 -16.90 0.02 -0.80
CA GLN A 85 -15.72 -0.45 -1.54
C GLN A 85 -15.65 -1.98 -1.65
N GLN A 86 -16.53 -2.70 -0.97
CA GLN A 86 -16.62 -4.16 -0.97
C GLN A 86 -16.64 -4.79 -2.37
N PRO A 87 -17.44 -4.34 -3.36
CA PRO A 87 -17.46 -4.98 -4.68
C PRO A 87 -16.11 -4.87 -5.39
N LEU A 88 -15.39 -3.76 -5.22
CA LEU A 88 -14.05 -3.57 -5.77
C LEU A 88 -13.06 -4.54 -5.11
N TRP A 89 -12.99 -4.51 -3.78
CA TRP A 89 -12.03 -5.34 -3.03
C TRP A 89 -12.29 -6.83 -3.20
N LEU A 90 -13.54 -7.26 -3.21
CA LEU A 90 -13.89 -8.66 -3.40
C LEU A 90 -13.50 -9.15 -4.80
N GLY A 91 -13.68 -8.33 -5.83
CA GLY A 91 -13.21 -8.64 -7.19
C GLY A 91 -11.69 -8.72 -7.28
N VAL A 92 -10.96 -7.79 -6.66
CA VAL A 92 -9.49 -7.79 -6.67
C VAL A 92 -8.94 -8.98 -5.87
N ILE A 93 -9.49 -9.26 -4.69
CA ILE A 93 -9.05 -10.37 -3.83
C ILE A 93 -9.31 -11.71 -4.51
N THR A 94 -10.48 -11.91 -5.10
CA THR A 94 -10.79 -13.15 -5.84
C THR A 94 -9.90 -13.30 -7.08
N GLY A 95 -9.65 -12.21 -7.82
CA GLY A 95 -8.72 -12.20 -8.94
C GLY A 95 -7.30 -12.57 -8.52
N VAL A 96 -6.77 -11.96 -7.45
CA VAL A 96 -5.43 -12.25 -6.93
C VAL A 96 -5.34 -13.68 -6.40
N LEU A 97 -6.37 -14.19 -5.72
CA LEU A 97 -6.43 -15.58 -5.29
C LEU A 97 -6.35 -16.55 -6.49
N ALA A 98 -7.17 -16.31 -7.51
CA ALA A 98 -7.21 -17.14 -8.71
C ALA A 98 -5.87 -17.10 -9.47
N LEU A 99 -5.31 -15.90 -9.67
CA LEU A 99 -4.02 -15.70 -10.33
C LEU A 99 -2.86 -16.32 -9.53
N SER A 100 -2.91 -16.25 -8.19
CA SER A 100 -1.88 -16.85 -7.34
C SER A 100 -1.93 -18.38 -7.40
N TRP A 101 -3.12 -18.97 -7.41
CA TRP A 101 -3.30 -20.41 -7.64
C TRP A 101 -2.81 -20.83 -9.04
N GLY A 102 -3.17 -20.06 -10.07
CA GLY A 102 -2.68 -20.26 -11.44
C GLY A 102 -1.16 -20.17 -11.53
N GLY A 103 -0.55 -19.20 -10.84
CA GLY A 103 0.90 -19.01 -10.77
C GLY A 103 1.62 -20.22 -10.15
N ILE A 104 1.10 -20.76 -9.05
CA ILE A 104 1.64 -21.99 -8.44
C ILE A 104 1.54 -23.16 -9.41
N TRP A 105 0.39 -23.32 -10.07
CA TRP A 105 0.19 -24.40 -11.03
C TRP A 105 1.18 -24.32 -12.21
N VAL A 106 1.37 -23.12 -12.78
CA VAL A 106 2.35 -22.89 -13.86
C VAL A 106 3.78 -23.15 -13.35
N ALA A 107 4.14 -22.64 -12.17
CA ALA A 107 5.47 -22.85 -11.59
C ALA A 107 5.77 -24.35 -11.38
N GLN A 108 4.79 -25.11 -10.88
CA GLN A 108 4.93 -26.56 -10.72
C GLN A 108 5.13 -27.28 -12.05
N HIS A 109 4.43 -26.86 -13.12
CA HIS A 109 4.63 -27.45 -14.46
C HIS A 109 5.98 -27.08 -15.06
N LEU A 110 6.43 -25.83 -14.90
CA LEU A 110 7.75 -25.41 -15.38
C LEU A 110 8.88 -26.19 -14.68
N VAL A 111 8.76 -26.43 -13.37
CA VAL A 111 9.72 -27.26 -12.62
C VAL A 111 9.70 -28.71 -13.09
N ARG A 112 8.54 -29.26 -13.42
CA ARG A 112 8.42 -30.62 -13.98
C ARG A 112 9.04 -30.74 -15.37
N ILE A 113 8.91 -29.71 -16.20
CA ILE A 113 9.43 -29.68 -17.58
C ILE A 113 10.94 -29.42 -17.59
N SER A 114 11.46 -28.60 -16.68
CA SER A 114 12.89 -28.28 -16.62
C SER A 114 13.76 -29.45 -16.14
N GLY A 115 13.15 -30.56 -15.70
CA GLY A 115 13.88 -31.73 -15.18
C GLY A 115 14.72 -31.42 -13.94
N ALA A 116 14.54 -30.25 -13.34
CA ALA A 116 15.26 -29.84 -12.15
C ALA A 116 14.80 -30.71 -10.99
N ALA A 117 15.61 -31.73 -10.67
CA ALA A 117 15.46 -32.54 -9.48
C ALA A 117 15.25 -31.61 -8.27
N HIS A 118 14.29 -31.98 -7.43
CA HIS A 118 13.90 -31.29 -6.21
C HIS A 118 15.02 -31.35 -5.16
N ASN A 119 16.19 -30.79 -5.48
CA ASN A 119 17.26 -30.56 -4.52
C ASN A 119 16.93 -29.25 -3.79
N GLN A 120 15.94 -29.34 -2.91
CA GLN A 120 15.82 -28.42 -1.79
C GLN A 120 17.08 -28.60 -0.94
N HIS A 121 18.02 -27.67 -1.06
CA HIS A 121 19.06 -27.21 -0.13
C HIS A 121 20.19 -26.63 -0.98
N SER A 122 19.91 -25.52 -1.64
CA SER A 122 20.98 -24.61 -2.02
C SER A 122 21.05 -23.54 -0.91
N ASP A 123 21.79 -23.86 0.15
CA ASP A 123 22.54 -22.88 0.96
C ASP A 123 23.63 -22.24 0.09
N THR A 124 23.26 -21.77 -1.11
CA THR A 124 24.06 -20.80 -1.84
C THR A 124 23.87 -19.51 -1.07
N ALA A 125 24.84 -19.20 -0.21
CA ALA A 125 25.05 -17.86 0.30
C ALA A 125 24.98 -16.91 -0.90
N ILE A 126 23.85 -16.22 -1.05
CA ILE A 126 23.67 -15.25 -2.11
C ILE A 126 24.73 -14.19 -1.82
N ILE A 127 25.77 -14.14 -2.65
CA ILE A 127 26.72 -13.04 -2.60
C ILE A 127 25.92 -11.80 -3.02
N LEU A 128 25.50 -11.04 -2.01
CA LEU A 128 24.64 -9.88 -2.16
C LEU A 128 25.47 -8.71 -2.69
N ASP A 129 25.82 -8.77 -3.98
CA ASP A 129 26.57 -7.70 -4.64
C ASP A 129 25.70 -6.44 -4.78
N GLY A 130 26.35 -5.27 -4.86
CA GLY A 130 25.70 -3.97 -4.98
C GLY A 130 24.75 -3.87 -6.18
N THR A 131 25.02 -4.60 -7.26
CA THR A 131 24.14 -4.69 -8.43
C THR A 131 22.85 -5.46 -8.12
N VAL A 132 22.92 -6.55 -7.36
CA VAL A 132 21.74 -7.32 -6.94
C VAL A 132 20.88 -6.48 -6.01
N LEU A 133 21.51 -5.82 -5.04
CA LEU A 133 20.85 -4.90 -4.12
C LEU A 133 20.15 -3.74 -4.84
N GLY A 134 20.86 -3.09 -5.76
CA GLY A 134 20.29 -2.02 -6.60
C GLY A 134 19.10 -2.53 -7.44
N GLY A 135 19.23 -3.71 -8.03
CA GLY A 135 18.16 -4.37 -8.79
C GLY A 135 16.92 -4.67 -7.94
N MET A 136 17.10 -5.11 -6.69
CA MET A 136 16.00 -5.36 -5.75
C MET A 136 15.22 -4.08 -5.42
N VAL A 137 15.90 -2.96 -5.16
CA VAL A 137 15.25 -1.68 -4.88
C VAL A 137 14.47 -1.20 -6.09
N VAL A 138 15.07 -1.24 -7.29
CA VAL A 138 14.39 -0.81 -8.52
C VAL A 138 13.19 -1.70 -8.81
N GLY A 139 13.33 -3.02 -8.68
CA GLY A 139 12.24 -3.98 -8.86
C GLY A 139 11.09 -3.75 -7.88
N ALA A 140 11.39 -3.55 -6.60
CA ALA A 140 10.38 -3.24 -5.59
C ALA A 140 9.69 -1.89 -5.86
N ALA A 141 10.43 -0.85 -6.28
CA ALA A 141 9.84 0.43 -6.67
C ALA A 141 8.92 0.30 -7.90
N LEU A 142 9.27 -0.55 -8.86
CA LEU A 142 8.40 -0.87 -10.00
C LEU A 142 7.12 -1.57 -9.57
N ILE A 143 7.17 -2.50 -8.61
CA ILE A 143 5.97 -3.13 -8.02
C ILE A 143 5.07 -2.06 -7.40
N CYS A 144 5.64 -1.09 -6.68
CA CYS A 144 4.87 0.02 -6.10
C CYS A 144 4.13 0.83 -7.17
N MET A 145 4.79 1.14 -8.30
CA MET A 145 4.17 1.92 -9.39
C MET A 145 3.17 1.13 -10.24
N THR A 146 3.47 -0.14 -10.51
CA THR A 146 2.73 -0.95 -11.50
C THR A 146 1.61 -1.79 -10.88
N GLN A 147 1.70 -2.12 -9.59
CA GLN A 147 0.72 -2.95 -8.90
C GLN A 147 0.04 -2.19 -7.77
N ILE A 148 0.78 -1.58 -6.85
CA ILE A 148 0.21 -0.95 -5.66
C ILE A 148 -0.52 0.34 -6.02
N MET A 149 0.14 1.27 -6.72
CA MET A 149 -0.44 2.56 -7.11
C MET A 149 -1.77 2.43 -7.88
N PRO A 150 -1.90 1.60 -8.94
CA PRO A 150 -3.19 1.47 -9.64
C PRO A 150 -4.30 0.88 -8.78
N LEU A 151 -3.98 -0.01 -7.83
CA LEU A 151 -4.96 -0.52 -6.88
C LEU A 151 -5.46 0.61 -5.96
N VAL A 152 -4.56 1.40 -5.39
CA VAL A 152 -4.94 2.57 -4.58
C VAL A 152 -5.72 3.58 -5.44
N LEU A 153 -5.30 3.84 -6.68
CA LEU A 153 -6.01 4.72 -7.60
C LEU A 153 -7.42 4.22 -7.90
N SER A 154 -7.63 2.92 -8.08
CA SER A 154 -8.96 2.35 -8.34
C SER A 154 -9.93 2.61 -7.18
N TYR A 155 -9.44 2.58 -5.94
CA TYR A 155 -10.20 2.95 -4.75
C TYR A 155 -10.64 4.43 -4.80
N PHE A 156 -9.72 5.35 -5.15
CA PHE A 156 -10.05 6.76 -5.29
C PHE A 156 -11.01 7.02 -6.46
N CYS A 157 -10.80 6.35 -7.60
CA CYS A 157 -11.70 6.47 -8.75
C CYS A 157 -13.13 6.05 -8.39
N LEU A 158 -13.30 4.97 -7.62
CA LEU A 158 -14.62 4.56 -7.16
C LEU A 158 -15.23 5.56 -6.16
N SER A 159 -14.44 6.03 -5.19
CA SER A 159 -14.89 7.01 -4.17
C SER A 159 -15.27 8.37 -4.78
N LEU A 160 -14.61 8.77 -5.86
CA LEU A 160 -14.82 10.06 -6.53
C LEU A 160 -15.79 9.95 -7.73
N GLY A 161 -16.33 8.77 -8.01
CA GLY A 161 -17.26 8.55 -9.13
C GLY A 161 -16.61 8.75 -10.52
N LEU A 162 -15.30 8.52 -10.64
CA LEU A 162 -14.58 8.66 -11.89
C LEU A 162 -14.80 7.45 -12.81
N ASN A 163 -14.89 7.70 -14.11
CA ASN A 163 -15.01 6.63 -15.10
C ASN A 163 -13.68 5.85 -15.25
N LYS A 164 -13.79 4.57 -15.61
CA LYS A 164 -12.63 3.67 -15.85
C LYS A 164 -11.57 4.29 -16.79
N LYS A 165 -12.01 4.88 -17.92
CA LYS A 165 -11.12 5.55 -18.90
C LYS A 165 -10.36 6.74 -18.30
N GLN A 166 -10.97 7.48 -17.37
CA GLN A 166 -10.31 8.59 -16.69
C GLN A 166 -9.26 8.07 -15.71
N GLY A 167 -9.57 7.02 -14.95
CA GLY A 167 -8.62 6.36 -14.06
C GLY A 167 -7.39 5.81 -14.81
N GLU A 168 -7.61 5.12 -15.94
CA GLU A 168 -6.53 4.61 -16.80
C GLU A 168 -5.65 5.74 -17.35
N ALA A 169 -6.24 6.85 -17.81
CA ALA A 169 -5.49 7.99 -18.29
C ALA A 169 -4.63 8.64 -17.20
N ILE A 170 -5.14 8.73 -15.96
CA ILE A 170 -4.38 9.22 -14.80
C ILE A 170 -3.24 8.26 -14.49
N TRP A 171 -3.52 6.96 -14.45
CA TRP A 171 -2.50 5.94 -14.19
C TRP A 171 -1.36 5.98 -15.21
N LEU A 172 -1.66 6.01 -16.50
CA LEU A 172 -0.65 6.08 -17.56
C LEU A 172 0.22 7.34 -17.46
N LYS A 173 -0.39 8.49 -17.12
CA LYS A 173 0.35 9.74 -16.88
C LYS A 173 1.25 9.68 -15.65
N LEU A 174 0.85 8.95 -14.61
CA LEU A 174 1.66 8.75 -13.40
C LEU A 174 2.78 7.72 -13.65
N LEU A 175 2.49 6.64 -14.38
CA LEU A 175 3.43 5.57 -14.69
C LEU A 175 4.60 6.06 -15.56
N THR A 176 4.34 7.00 -16.46
CA THR A 176 5.37 7.60 -17.33
C THR A 176 6.29 8.60 -16.60
N GLN A 177 6.02 8.93 -15.33
CA GLN A 177 6.86 9.84 -14.56
C GLN A 177 7.96 9.09 -13.81
N LEU A 178 9.17 9.12 -14.35
CA LEU A 178 10.36 8.53 -13.70
C LEU A 178 10.61 9.09 -12.28
N LYS A 179 10.17 10.33 -12.03
CA LYS A 179 10.22 10.95 -10.69
C LYS A 179 9.44 10.15 -9.65
N LEU A 180 8.32 9.55 -10.05
CA LEU A 180 7.50 8.73 -9.16
C LEU A 180 8.25 7.45 -8.77
N LEU A 181 8.99 6.84 -9.71
CA LEU A 181 9.83 5.66 -9.45
C LEU A 181 10.88 5.96 -8.38
N VAL A 182 11.62 7.05 -8.56
CA VAL A 182 12.63 7.51 -7.60
C VAL A 182 12.00 7.79 -6.24
N ALA A 183 10.78 8.34 -6.21
CA ALA A 183 10.11 8.65 -4.96
C ALA A 183 9.59 7.40 -4.21
N PHE A 184 9.43 6.25 -4.86
CA PHE A 184 9.16 4.97 -4.19
C PHE A 184 10.42 4.26 -3.68
N MET A 185 11.64 4.69 -4.08
CA MET A 185 12.89 4.05 -3.65
C MET A 185 13.08 3.96 -2.13
N PRO A 186 12.72 4.97 -1.31
CA PRO A 186 12.83 4.87 0.14
C PRO A 186 12.01 3.71 0.72
N VAL A 187 10.77 3.53 0.26
CA VAL A 187 9.95 2.38 0.69
C VAL A 187 10.48 1.07 0.11
N ALA A 188 10.96 1.09 -1.13
CA ALA A 188 11.54 -0.08 -1.79
C ALA A 188 12.85 -0.58 -1.14
N SER A 189 13.58 0.29 -0.43
CA SER A 189 14.75 -0.09 0.34
C SER A 189 14.46 -1.12 1.44
N LEU A 190 13.19 -1.24 1.88
CA LEU A 190 12.77 -2.29 2.80
C LEU A 190 12.96 -3.69 2.22
N ALA A 191 12.89 -3.87 0.90
CA ALA A 191 13.17 -5.16 0.27
C ALA A 191 14.62 -5.60 0.51
N VAL A 192 15.56 -4.64 0.52
CA VAL A 192 16.97 -4.89 0.84
C VAL A 192 17.12 -5.22 2.33
N VAL A 193 16.48 -4.47 3.20
CA VAL A 193 16.48 -4.76 4.66
C VAL A 193 15.92 -6.16 4.95
N ALA A 194 14.87 -6.57 4.24
CA ALA A 194 14.31 -7.93 4.33
C ALA A 194 15.36 -9.00 4.01
N ALA A 195 16.10 -8.80 2.92
CA ALA A 195 17.11 -9.74 2.45
C ALA A 195 18.28 -9.86 3.43
N PHE A 196 18.66 -8.77 4.10
CA PHE A 196 19.72 -8.77 5.11
C PHE A 196 19.33 -9.43 6.43
N ILE A 197 18.10 -9.18 6.92
CA ILE A 197 17.67 -9.64 8.25
C ILE A 197 16.97 -11.01 8.17
N GLY A 198 16.58 -11.46 6.97
CA GLY A 198 15.85 -12.72 6.78
C GLY A 198 14.41 -12.69 7.33
N LEU A 199 13.90 -11.50 7.64
CA LEU A 199 12.53 -11.30 8.13
C LEU A 199 11.58 -11.03 6.96
N ASP A 200 10.37 -11.58 7.07
CA ASP A 200 9.31 -11.27 6.13
C ASP A 200 8.70 -9.89 6.41
N VAL A 201 9.18 -8.89 5.67
CA VAL A 201 8.66 -7.52 5.69
C VAL A 201 7.65 -7.24 4.58
N SER A 202 7.15 -8.27 3.88
CA SER A 202 6.24 -8.08 2.74
C SER A 202 4.98 -7.30 3.10
N ALA A 203 4.36 -7.60 4.24
CA ALA A 203 3.17 -6.89 4.73
C ALA A 203 3.47 -5.42 5.05
N LEU A 204 4.60 -5.16 5.75
CA LEU A 204 5.04 -3.82 6.07
C LEU A 204 5.35 -3.00 4.80
N PHE A 205 6.02 -3.62 3.83
CA PHE A 205 6.32 -3.03 2.53
C PHE A 205 5.04 -2.65 1.77
N VAL A 206 4.05 -3.56 1.73
CA VAL A 206 2.76 -3.30 1.08
C VAL A 206 2.02 -2.14 1.77
N VAL A 207 1.95 -2.14 3.10
CA VAL A 207 1.28 -1.07 3.86
C VAL A 207 1.96 0.28 3.63
N LEU A 208 3.28 0.38 3.80
CA LEU A 208 3.98 1.64 3.61
C LEU A 208 3.88 2.16 2.19
N SER A 209 3.92 1.26 1.20
CA SER A 209 3.74 1.62 -0.21
C SER A 209 2.32 2.12 -0.48
N ALA A 210 1.30 1.45 0.08
CA ALA A 210 -0.09 1.83 -0.05
C ALA A 210 -0.39 3.18 0.62
N LEU A 211 0.15 3.39 1.81
CA LEU A 211 0.05 4.66 2.54
C LEU A 211 0.70 5.78 1.73
N TYR A 212 1.94 5.60 1.28
CA TYR A 212 2.61 6.63 0.48
C TYR A 212 1.85 6.93 -0.82
N ALA A 213 1.38 5.90 -1.54
CA ALA A 213 0.53 6.07 -2.72
C ALA A 213 -0.76 6.83 -2.40
N THR A 214 -1.39 6.58 -1.26
CA THR A 214 -2.60 7.28 -0.78
C THR A 214 -2.32 8.78 -0.61
N PHE A 215 -1.20 9.15 0.02
CA PHE A 215 -0.83 10.55 0.20
C PHE A 215 -0.42 11.24 -1.10
N VAL A 216 0.20 10.53 -2.04
CA VAL A 216 0.43 11.04 -3.40
C VAL A 216 -0.91 11.31 -4.09
N LEU A 217 -1.89 10.41 -3.96
CA LEU A 217 -3.20 10.58 -4.58
C LEU A 217 -4.05 11.67 -3.92
N PHE A 218 -3.89 11.94 -2.62
CA PHE A 218 -4.45 13.15 -2.01
C PHE A 218 -3.95 14.42 -2.69
N ILE A 219 -2.67 14.47 -3.09
CA ILE A 219 -2.13 15.62 -3.83
C ILE A 219 -2.67 15.65 -5.26
N VAL A 220 -2.69 14.52 -5.96
CA VAL A 220 -3.21 14.42 -7.35
C VAL A 220 -4.66 14.85 -7.44
N PHE A 221 -5.48 14.51 -6.45
CA PHE A 221 -6.91 14.83 -6.40
C PHE A 221 -7.25 16.08 -5.58
N GLU A 222 -6.26 16.82 -5.07
CA GLU A 222 -6.45 18.00 -4.23
C GLU A 222 -7.39 17.75 -3.04
N ILE A 223 -7.17 16.64 -2.32
CA ILE A 223 -7.96 16.26 -1.14
C ILE A 223 -7.33 16.88 0.11
N ASP A 224 -8.09 17.77 0.74
CA ASP A 224 -7.68 18.43 1.98
C ASP A 224 -7.97 17.59 3.24
N PRO A 225 -7.14 17.72 4.28
CA PRO A 225 -7.38 17.05 5.55
C PRO A 225 -8.60 17.66 6.27
N ALA A 226 -9.27 16.85 7.07
CA ALA A 226 -10.34 17.32 7.94
C ALA A 226 -9.85 18.44 8.89
N PRO A 227 -10.67 19.47 9.16
CA PRO A 227 -10.32 20.49 10.13
C PRO A 227 -10.10 19.86 11.52
N PRO A 228 -9.17 20.40 12.34
CA PRO A 228 -8.94 19.89 13.69
C PRO A 228 -10.24 19.96 14.48
N ARG A 229 -10.65 18.85 15.09
CA ARG A 229 -11.79 18.87 16.04
C ARG A 229 -11.40 19.75 17.23
N GLU A 230 -12.19 20.79 17.50
CA GLU A 230 -12.06 21.57 18.72
C GLU A 230 -12.18 20.64 19.93
N VAL A 231 -11.16 20.66 20.78
CA VAL A 231 -11.22 19.99 22.07
C VAL A 231 -12.26 20.75 22.88
N VAL A 232 -13.44 20.16 23.10
CA VAL A 232 -14.46 20.72 23.99
C VAL A 232 -13.82 20.86 25.36
N ARG A 233 -13.37 22.08 25.70
CA ARG A 233 -12.92 22.41 27.04
C ARG A 233 -14.16 22.44 27.89
N PHE A 234 -14.30 21.49 28.82
CA PHE A 234 -15.27 21.60 29.89
C PHE A 234 -14.86 22.77 30.77
N THR A 235 -15.39 23.96 30.49
CA THR A 235 -15.35 25.09 31.41
C THR A 235 -16.25 24.74 32.58
N LEU A 236 -15.65 24.25 33.66
CA LEU A 236 -16.29 24.17 34.97
C LEU A 236 -16.72 25.60 35.33
N THR A 237 -18.00 25.89 35.19
CA THR A 237 -18.60 27.12 35.70
C THR A 237 -18.65 26.96 37.22
N PRO A 238 -17.94 27.81 38.00
CA PRO A 238 -18.04 27.74 39.45
C PRO A 238 -19.48 28.08 39.82
N GLN A 239 -20.18 27.15 40.47
CA GLN A 239 -21.46 27.43 41.09
C GLN A 239 -21.23 28.47 42.18
N THR A 240 -21.63 29.72 41.92
CA THR A 240 -21.77 30.74 42.95
C THR A 240 -23.04 30.44 43.74
N THR A 241 -22.89 29.87 44.92
CA THR A 241 -23.89 29.92 46.01
C THR A 241 -23.57 31.06 46.95
#